data_AF-A0A957P5R3-F1
#
_entry.id   AF-A0A957P5R3-F1
#
_cell.length_a   1.000
_cell.length_b   1.000
_cell.length_c   1.000
_cell.angle_alpha   90.00
_cell.angle_beta   90.00
_cell.angle_gamma   90.00
#
_symmetry.space_group_name_H-M   'P 1'
#
loop_
_entity.id
_entity.type
_entity.pdbx_description
1 polymer ?
#
loop_
_entity_poly.entity_id
_entity_poly.type
_entity_poly.pdbx_seq_one_letter_code
_entity_poly.pdbx_strand_id
1 'polypeptide(L)'
;FNYVWGIFLMRQYFMTLPVSLEDAGRIDGASELGIYFRLFIPFAKPALLVIILFTFSDIWKAFLWPLIVTRSIEMRTVEVGIALLQNQYSSDFPLQMTAATLVALPIIVLFFFTQEYFMEGINLSGTNK
;
A
#
# COMPACT_ATOMS: atom_id res chain seq x y z
N PHE A 1 11.71 -4.88 -3.11
CA PHE A 1 11.98 -4.13 -1.86
C PHE A 1 10.73 -4.00 -1.00
N ASN A 2 9.61 -3.50 -1.55
CA ASN A 2 8.36 -3.26 -0.82
C ASN A 2 7.84 -4.50 -0.04
N TYR A 3 7.87 -5.69 -0.62
CA TYR A 3 7.40 -6.92 0.06
C TYR A 3 8.17 -7.29 1.34
N VAL A 4 9.49 -7.12 1.37
CA VAL A 4 10.32 -7.41 2.55
C VAL A 4 10.02 -6.40 3.66
N TRP A 5 9.87 -5.13 3.29
CA TRP A 5 9.50 -4.07 4.22
C TRP A 5 8.08 -4.28 4.80
N GLY A 6 7.12 -4.72 3.99
CA GLY A 6 5.77 -5.04 4.46
C GLY A 6 5.76 -6.16 5.50
N ILE A 7 6.52 -7.24 5.27
CA ILE A 7 6.70 -8.32 6.25
C ILE A 7 7.33 -7.78 7.54
N PHE A 8 8.38 -6.98 7.41
CA PHE A 8 9.04 -6.37 8.56
C PHE A 8 8.07 -5.49 9.37
N LEU A 9 7.30 -4.61 8.72
CA LEU A 9 6.32 -3.76 9.39
C LEU A 9 5.23 -4.55 10.09
N MET A 10 4.65 -5.55 9.43
CA MET A 10 3.64 -6.41 10.06
C MET A 10 4.20 -7.10 11.29
N ARG A 11 5.44 -7.59 11.21
CA ARG A 11 6.12 -8.19 12.35
C ARG A 11 6.31 -7.18 13.49
N GLN A 12 6.76 -5.97 13.20
CA GLN A 12 6.90 -4.92 14.22
C GLN A 12 5.56 -4.61 14.88
N TYR A 13 4.49 -4.49 14.09
CA TYR A 13 3.16 -4.23 14.62
C TYR A 13 2.65 -5.36 15.52
N PHE A 14 2.77 -6.62 15.10
CA PHE A 14 2.35 -7.76 15.92
C PHE A 14 3.12 -7.86 17.24
N MET A 15 4.40 -7.46 17.28
CA MET A 15 5.17 -7.42 18.53
C MET A 15 4.71 -6.32 19.51
N THR A 16 3.94 -5.33 19.06
CA THR A 16 3.32 -4.33 19.95
C THR A 16 2.03 -4.80 20.60
N LEU A 17 1.44 -5.90 20.11
CA LEU A 17 0.22 -6.45 20.68
C LEU A 17 0.53 -7.25 21.96
N PRO A 18 -0.32 -7.16 23.00
CA PRO A 18 -0.09 -7.87 24.25
C PRO A 18 -0.28 -9.37 24.07
N VAL A 19 0.61 -10.17 24.66
CA VAL A 19 0.55 -11.64 24.63
C VAL A 19 -0.75 -12.18 25.25
N SER A 20 -1.33 -11.46 26.21
CA SER A 20 -2.61 -11.81 26.83
C SER A 20 -3.78 -11.90 25.86
N LEU A 21 -3.68 -11.26 24.68
CA LEU A 21 -4.69 -11.31 23.64
C LEU A 21 -4.76 -12.71 22.98
N GLU A 22 -3.60 -13.35 22.82
CA GLU A 22 -3.48 -14.72 22.32
C GLU A 22 -3.97 -15.73 23.37
N ASP A 23 -3.57 -15.53 24.62
CA ASP A 23 -3.99 -16.39 25.74
C ASP A 23 -5.51 -16.35 25.94
N ALA A 24 -6.14 -15.17 25.85
CA ALA A 24 -7.60 -15.03 25.90
C ALA A 24 -8.28 -15.82 24.77
N GLY A 25 -7.77 -15.71 23.54
CA GLY A 25 -8.31 -16.46 22.40
C GLY A 25 -8.20 -17.99 22.59
N ARG A 26 -7.11 -18.46 23.21
CA ARG A 26 -6.96 -19.88 23.55
C ARG A 26 -7.92 -20.34 24.65
N ILE A 27 -8.14 -19.51 25.67
CA ILE A 27 -9.11 -19.78 26.75
C ILE A 27 -10.53 -19.85 26.18
N ASP A 28 -10.86 -18.98 25.22
CA ASP A 28 -12.14 -18.96 24.50
C ASP A 28 -12.31 -20.13 23.49
N GLY A 29 -11.33 -21.03 23.40
CA GLY A 29 -11.37 -22.22 22.55
C GLY A 29 -11.16 -21.94 21.06
N ALA A 30 -10.63 -20.76 20.69
CA ALA A 30 -10.30 -20.47 19.31
C ALA A 30 -9.06 -21.27 18.87
N SER A 31 -9.08 -21.81 17.65
CA SER A 31 -7.90 -22.40 17.02
C SER A 31 -6.87 -21.31 16.69
N GLU A 32 -5.59 -21.66 16.54
CA GLU A 32 -4.52 -20.71 16.18
C GLU A 32 -4.84 -19.87 14.94
N LEU A 33 -5.40 -20.50 13.90
CA LEU A 33 -5.88 -19.79 12.71
C LEU A 33 -7.06 -18.86 13.04
N GLY A 34 -7.96 -19.30 13.91
CA GLY A 34 -9.06 -18.47 14.41
C GLY A 34 -8.55 -17.23 15.15
N ILE A 35 -7.55 -17.40 16.02
CA ILE A 35 -6.91 -16.31 16.77
C ILE A 35 -6.26 -15.32 15.81
N TYR A 36 -5.50 -15.82 14.83
CA TYR A 36 -4.85 -14.98 13.82
C TYR A 36 -5.85 -14.12 13.02
N PHE A 37 -6.87 -14.75 12.42
CA PHE A 37 -7.79 -14.04 11.53
C PHE A 37 -8.83 -13.19 12.28
N ARG A 38 -9.25 -13.58 13.48
CA ARG A 38 -10.30 -12.88 14.23
C ARG A 38 -9.77 -11.86 15.22
N LEU A 39 -8.55 -12.04 15.74
CA LEU A 39 -7.93 -11.09 16.65
C LEU A 39 -6.82 -10.31 15.94
N PHE A 40 -5.72 -10.97 15.57
CA PHE A 40 -4.52 -10.27 15.11
C PHE A 40 -4.73 -9.44 13.82
N ILE A 41 -5.43 -9.97 12.82
CA ILE A 41 -5.68 -9.25 11.56
C ILE A 41 -6.51 -7.98 11.76
N PRO A 42 -7.66 -8.00 12.47
CA PRO A 42 -8.42 -6.78 12.78
C PRO A 42 -7.62 -5.74 13.55
N PHE A 43 -6.79 -6.14 14.52
CA PHE A 43 -5.93 -5.21 15.24
C PHE A 43 -4.84 -4.63 14.33
N ALA A 44 -4.29 -5.42 13.41
CA ALA A 44 -3.28 -4.95 12.45
C ALA A 44 -3.84 -4.20 11.23
N LYS A 45 -5.13 -3.86 11.21
CA LYS A 45 -5.75 -3.05 10.15
C LYS A 45 -4.95 -1.77 9.82
N PRO A 46 -4.48 -0.97 10.79
CA PRO A 46 -3.71 0.23 10.47
C PRO A 46 -2.43 -0.10 9.69
N ALA A 47 -1.62 -1.06 10.16
CA ALA A 47 -0.40 -1.47 9.47
C ALA A 47 -0.67 -2.07 8.08
N LEU A 48 -1.74 -2.86 7.94
CA LEU A 48 -2.16 -3.43 6.67
C LEU A 48 -2.53 -2.34 5.66
N LEU A 49 -3.28 -1.32 6.07
CA LEU A 49 -3.67 -0.21 5.20
C LEU A 49 -2.46 0.59 4.71
N VAL A 50 -1.46 0.81 5.58
CA VAL A 50 -0.19 1.41 5.20
C VAL A 50 0.50 0.58 4.10
N ILE A 51 0.61 -0.74 4.31
CA ILE A 51 1.26 -1.64 3.34
C ILE A 51 0.50 -1.65 2.02
N ILE A 52 -0.83 -1.70 2.05
CA ILE A 52 -1.69 -1.65 0.86
C ILE A 52 -1.45 -0.35 0.09
N LEU A 53 -1.46 0.80 0.76
CA LEU A 53 -1.22 2.10 0.14
C LEU A 53 0.13 2.14 -0.59
N PHE A 54 1.20 1.77 0.09
CA PHE A 54 2.54 1.81 -0.49
C PHE A 54 2.73 0.78 -1.61
N THR A 55 2.20 -0.43 -1.44
CA THR A 55 2.27 -1.49 -2.46
C THR A 55 1.47 -1.08 -3.71
N PHE A 56 0.26 -0.56 -3.53
CA PHE A 56 -0.56 -0.06 -4.62
C PHE A 56 0.13 1.10 -5.34
N SER A 57 0.65 2.08 -4.59
CA SER A 57 1.39 3.21 -5.16
C SER A 57 2.56 2.75 -6.03
N ASP A 58 3.35 1.77 -5.57
CA ASP A 58 4.51 1.27 -6.30
C ASP A 58 4.14 0.50 -7.57
N ILE A 59 3.08 -0.32 -7.51
CA ILE A 59 2.63 -1.08 -8.68
C ILE A 59 1.94 -0.16 -9.69
N TRP A 60 1.13 0.80 -9.22
CA TRP A 60 0.37 1.72 -10.06
C TRP A 60 1.29 2.62 -10.90
N LYS A 61 2.36 3.16 -10.29
CA LYS A 61 3.36 3.99 -10.98
C LYS A 61 4.48 3.18 -11.65
N ALA A 62 4.34 1.86 -11.76
CA ALA A 62 5.39 1.01 -12.30
C ALA A 62 5.62 1.30 -13.79
N PHE A 63 6.85 1.67 -14.14
CA PHE A 63 7.23 2.02 -15.50
C PHE A 63 8.09 0.94 -16.19
N LEU A 64 9.28 0.65 -15.64
CA LEU A 64 10.28 -0.19 -16.31
C LEU A 64 9.78 -1.62 -16.57
N TRP A 65 9.14 -2.25 -15.58
CA TRP A 65 8.67 -3.62 -15.73
C TRP A 65 7.59 -3.74 -16.83
N PRO A 66 6.50 -2.94 -16.80
CA PRO A 66 5.54 -2.89 -17.92
C PRO A 66 6.18 -2.53 -19.26
N LEU A 67 7.12 -1.57 -19.30
CA LEU A 67 7.79 -1.17 -20.53
C LEU A 67 8.50 -2.36 -21.21
N ILE A 68 9.14 -3.22 -20.42
CA ILE A 68 9.93 -4.36 -20.91
C ILE A 68 9.03 -5.55 -21.28
N VAL A 69 8.02 -5.87 -20.46
CA VAL A 69 7.24 -7.11 -20.61
C VAL A 69 6.09 -6.98 -21.62
N THR A 70 5.55 -5.76 -21.81
CA THR A 70 4.40 -5.52 -22.70
C THR A 70 4.88 -5.27 -24.13
N ARG A 71 4.18 -5.84 -25.11
CA ARG A 71 4.55 -5.75 -26.53
C ARG A 71 3.56 -4.94 -27.37
N SER A 72 2.26 -5.08 -27.13
CA SER A 72 1.22 -4.37 -27.87
C SER A 72 0.74 -3.13 -27.12
N ILE A 73 0.19 -2.14 -27.83
CA ILE A 73 -0.25 -0.87 -27.25
C ILE A 73 -1.39 -1.06 -26.25
N GLU A 74 -2.26 -2.05 -26.48
CA GLU A 74 -3.41 -2.36 -25.64
C GLU A 74 -3.01 -2.96 -24.29
N MET A 75 -1.78 -3.49 -24.20
CA MET A 75 -1.22 -4.07 -22.97
C MET A 75 -0.37 -3.08 -22.18
N ARG A 76 -0.08 -1.89 -22.75
CA ARG A 76 0.76 -0.88 -22.11
C ARG A 76 0.02 -0.27 -20.92
N THR A 77 0.72 -0.09 -19.81
CA THR A 77 0.19 0.67 -18.67
C THR A 77 0.18 2.16 -18.99
N VAL A 78 -0.65 2.92 -18.27
CA VAL A 78 -0.81 4.36 -18.49
C VAL A 78 0.51 5.12 -18.38
N GLU A 79 1.38 4.74 -17.43
CA GLU A 79 2.72 5.31 -17.28
C GLU A 79 3.59 5.12 -18.52
N VAL A 80 3.52 3.92 -19.14
CA VAL A 80 4.25 3.67 -20.38
C VAL A 80 3.63 4.45 -21.54
N GLY A 81 2.30 4.53 -21.60
CA GLY A 81 1.59 5.32 -22.62
C GLY A 81 1.95 6.80 -22.57
N ILE A 82 2.06 7.39 -21.37
CA ILE A 82 2.48 8.79 -21.20
C ILE A 82 3.90 9.01 -21.71
N ALA A 83 4.83 8.08 -21.45
CA ALA A 83 6.20 8.18 -21.95
C ALA A 83 6.28 8.13 -23.49
N LEU A 84 5.35 7.44 -24.16
CA LEU A 84 5.27 7.42 -25.62
C LEU A 84 4.81 8.76 -26.23
N LEU A 85 4.24 9.68 -25.43
CA LEU A 85 3.92 11.05 -25.86
C LEU A 85 5.16 11.93 -25.99
N GLN A 86 6.32 11.49 -25.53
CA GLN A 86 7.59 12.16 -25.79
C GLN A 86 8.07 11.79 -27.20
N ASN A 87 8.03 12.75 -28.12
CA ASN A 87 8.55 12.58 -29.46
C ASN A 87 9.91 13.29 -29.60
N GLN A 88 10.77 12.79 -30.50
CA GLN A 88 12.13 13.33 -30.69
C GLN A 88 12.17 14.79 -31.17
N TYR A 89 11.09 15.26 -31.81
CA TYR A 89 11.03 16.59 -32.41
C TYR A 89 10.08 17.57 -31.69
N SER A 90 9.06 17.08 -30.98
CA SER A 90 8.13 17.92 -30.23
C SER A 90 7.36 17.09 -29.19
N SER A 91 7.44 17.47 -27.92
CA SER A 91 6.64 16.86 -26.85
C SER A 91 5.39 17.69 -26.57
N ASP A 92 4.24 17.03 -26.46
CA ASP A 92 2.99 17.65 -26.00
C ASP A 92 2.99 17.66 -24.47
N PHE A 93 3.68 18.65 -23.89
CA PHE A 93 3.76 18.82 -22.44
C PHE A 93 2.38 19.02 -21.77
N PRO A 94 1.46 19.83 -22.31
CA PRO A 94 0.11 19.96 -21.76
C PRO A 94 -0.61 18.61 -21.64
N LEU A 95 -0.55 17.77 -22.68
CA LEU A 95 -1.18 16.46 -22.64
C LEU A 95 -0.52 15.53 -21.63
N GLN A 96 0.81 15.53 -21.55
CA GLN A 96 1.57 14.73 -20.58
C GLN A 96 1.25 15.13 -19.13
N MET A 97 1.22 16.43 -18.82
CA MET A 97 0.90 16.93 -17.48
C MET A 97 -0.55 16.61 -17.09
N THR A 98 -1.47 16.72 -18.04
CA THR A 98 -2.88 16.35 -17.83
C THR A 98 -3.01 14.87 -17.51
N ALA A 99 -2.36 14.00 -18.30
CA ALA A 99 -2.38 12.57 -18.08
C ALA A 99 -1.73 12.19 -16.74
N ALA A 100 -0.55 12.73 -16.42
CA ALA A 100 0.13 12.47 -15.14
C ALA A 100 -0.74 12.90 -13.93
N THR A 101 -1.44 14.03 -14.04
CA THR A 101 -2.35 14.50 -12.98
C THR A 101 -3.51 13.53 -12.77
N LEU A 102 -4.12 13.02 -13.85
CA LEU A 102 -5.20 12.04 -13.77
C LEU A 102 -4.72 10.70 -13.19
N VAL A 103 -3.51 10.28 -13.56
CA VAL A 103 -2.91 9.03 -13.05
C VAL A 103 -2.56 9.11 -11.57
N ALA A 104 -2.33 10.31 -11.02
CA ALA A 104 -2.12 10.49 -9.59
C ALA A 104 -3.42 10.36 -8.75
N LEU A 105 -4.60 10.58 -9.34
CA LEU A 105 -5.87 10.61 -8.60
C LEU A 105 -6.18 9.32 -7.81
N PRO A 106 -6.01 8.10 -8.34
CA PRO A 106 -6.30 6.88 -7.59
C PRO A 106 -5.45 6.73 -6.33
N ILE A 107 -4.17 7.14 -6.39
CA ILE A 107 -3.29 7.12 -5.21
C ILE A 107 -3.77 8.14 -4.18
N ILE A 108 -4.15 9.34 -4.61
CA ILE A 108 -4.70 10.39 -3.74
C ILE A 108 -5.98 9.90 -3.06
N VAL A 109 -6.90 9.31 -3.81
CA VAL A 109 -8.15 8.73 -3.27
C VAL A 109 -7.83 7.67 -2.22
N LEU A 110 -6.91 6.75 -2.51
CA LEU A 110 -6.50 5.71 -1.55
C LEU A 110 -5.84 6.31 -0.30
N PHE A 111 -5.06 7.38 -0.45
CA PHE A 111 -4.49 8.11 0.68
C PHE A 111 -5.58 8.69 1.59
N PHE A 112 -6.62 9.32 1.04
CA PHE A 112 -7.73 9.86 1.85
C PHE A 112 -8.46 8.79 2.67
N PHE A 113 -8.55 7.56 2.19
CA PHE A 113 -9.12 6.43 2.94
C PHE A 113 -8.18 5.85 4.01
N THR A 114 -6.87 6.09 3.90
CA THR A 114 -5.86 5.49 4.79
C THR A 114 -5.23 6.48 5.78
N GLN A 115 -5.39 7.79 5.55
CA GLN A 115 -4.79 8.86 6.37
C GLN A 115 -5.21 8.82 7.85
N GLU A 116 -6.44 8.43 8.17
CA GLU A 116 -6.96 8.41 9.55
C GLU A 116 -6.19 7.39 10.40
N TYR A 117 -5.89 6.23 9.81
CA TYR A 117 -5.14 5.15 10.44
C TYR A 117 -3.65 5.48 10.61
N PHE A 118 -3.09 6.33 9.74
CA PHE A 118 -1.75 6.87 9.92
C PHE A 118 -1.66 7.77 11.15
N MET A 119 -2.70 8.55 11.44
CA MET A 119 -2.74 9.46 12.58
C MET A 119 -2.92 8.71 13.91
N GLU A 120 -3.72 7.64 13.93
CA GLU A 120 -3.88 6.79 15.13
C GLU A 120 -2.59 6.05 15.52
N GLY A 121 -1.80 5.57 14.54
CA GLY A 121 -0.53 4.89 14.79
C GLY A 121 0.55 5.79 15.42
N ILE A 122 0.52 7.10 15.15
CA ILE A 122 1.44 8.09 15.74
C ILE A 122 1.05 8.40 17.19
N ASN A 123 -0.25 8.43 17.50
CA ASN A 123 -0.73 8.77 18.84
C ASN A 123 -0.40 7.71 19.91
N LEU A 124 -0.26 6.43 19.54
CA LEU A 124 0.21 5.37 20.44
C LEU A 124 1.66 5.57 20.92
N SER A 125 2.48 6.29 20.15
CA SER A 125 3.86 6.65 20.57
C SER A 125 3.93 7.93 21.41
N GLY A 126 2.83 8.69 21.52
CA GLY A 126 2.80 9.98 22.21
C GLY A 126 2.28 9.94 23.66
N THR A 127 1.60 8.87 24.08
CA THR A 127 0.87 8.83 25.38
C THR A 127 1.59 8.15 26.54
N ASN A 128 2.84 7.69 26.35
CA ASN A 128 3.68 7.22 27.47
C ASN A 128 4.73 8.28 27.83
N LYS A 129 4.25 9.38 28.42
CA LYS A 129 5.00 10.22 29.37
C LYS A 129 4.08 10.58 30.52
#